data_AF-A0A1G9NRC4-F1
#
_entry.id   AF-A0A1G9NRC4-F1
#
_cell.length_a   1.000
_cell.length_b   1.000
_cell.length_c   1.000
_cell.angle_alpha   90.00
_cell.angle_beta   90.00
_cell.angle_gamma   90.00
#
_symmetry.space_group_name_H-M   'P 1'
#
loop_
_entity.id
_entity.type
_entity.pdbx_description
1 polymer ?
#
loop_
_entity_poly.entity_id
_entity_poly.type
_entity_poly.pdbx_seq_one_letter_code
_entity_poly.pdbx_strand_id
1 'polypeptide(L)'
;MNLKKTFMTSIVVLSILVTGCNKNSAKEDVSIEDEATQQRMMTKVQNDVNEIMNKDYEYVINNMGQPYCTTYYLDMDNINNLENMDETDNLRLIYPKYTAEDEFEGSALYIEIHDDKVVEVQTYEFSETDIKSETVSDDIDIIVDQYNESSYLPLSKVEGIDFSKYEGKSIDSLYEVVGDAMYNVEAYDKTRNQYVTAYALIDNGGQINKILTVFGDHEKIEKIEIVDKDKTMDLAQKYLYNY
;
A
#
# COMPACT_ATOMS: atom_id res chain seq x y z
N MET A 1 14.82 -6.67 -36.33
CA MET A 1 15.86 -6.72 -35.27
C MET A 1 16.22 -5.28 -34.91
N ASN A 2 15.79 -4.81 -33.75
CA ASN A 2 16.37 -3.66 -33.05
C ASN A 2 16.08 -3.88 -31.56
N LEU A 3 16.82 -4.83 -30.98
CA LEU A 3 17.12 -4.81 -29.56
C LEU A 3 17.89 -3.51 -29.28
N LYS A 4 17.47 -2.79 -28.24
CA LYS A 4 18.13 -1.66 -27.53
C LYS A 4 17.24 -0.41 -27.43
N LYS A 5 16.19 -0.54 -26.62
CA LYS A 5 15.77 0.47 -25.62
C LYS A 5 15.57 -0.34 -24.33
N THR A 6 16.64 -0.68 -23.60
CA THR A 6 16.99 0.00 -22.32
C THR A 6 15.70 0.15 -21.49
N PHE A 7 15.20 -0.87 -20.78
CA PHE A 7 15.65 -1.37 -19.47
C PHE A 7 16.04 -0.23 -18.51
N MET A 8 15.04 0.50 -18.01
CA MET A 8 15.01 1.48 -16.91
C MET A 8 13.60 2.11 -16.97
N THR A 9 12.74 2.18 -15.97
CA THR A 9 12.86 1.86 -14.54
C THR A 9 11.44 1.88 -13.96
N SER A 10 10.97 0.72 -13.51
CA SER A 10 9.85 0.63 -12.56
C SER A 10 10.33 1.17 -11.22
N ILE A 11 10.10 2.46 -10.97
CA ILE A 11 10.42 3.09 -9.68
C ILE A 11 9.15 3.47 -8.95
N VAL A 12 8.06 3.88 -9.61
CA VAL A 12 6.93 4.49 -8.91
C VAL A 12 6.01 3.48 -8.20
N VAL A 13 5.92 2.25 -8.71
CA VAL A 13 5.13 1.19 -8.05
C VAL A 13 5.99 0.02 -7.56
N LEU A 14 7.24 -0.03 -8.02
CA LEU A 14 8.24 -0.81 -7.30
C LEU A 14 8.73 -0.10 -6.04
N SER A 15 8.76 1.24 -5.95
CA SER A 15 8.91 1.92 -4.65
C SER A 15 7.78 1.52 -3.72
N ILE A 16 6.54 1.43 -4.19
CA ILE A 16 5.38 0.98 -3.39
C ILE A 16 5.55 -0.44 -2.77
N LEU A 17 6.44 -1.29 -3.31
CA LEU A 17 6.88 -2.58 -2.71
C LEU A 17 8.36 -2.59 -2.20
N VAL A 18 9.15 -1.52 -2.36
CA VAL A 18 10.61 -1.45 -2.11
C VAL A 18 11.04 -0.27 -1.23
N THR A 19 10.23 0.77 -1.09
CA THR A 19 10.39 1.86 -0.11
C THR A 19 9.67 1.58 1.20
N GLY A 20 9.19 0.35 1.42
CA GLY A 20 9.59 -0.34 2.65
C GLY A 20 11.12 -0.50 2.63
N CYS A 21 11.82 0.62 2.90
CA CYS A 21 13.24 0.86 2.60
C CYS A 21 14.08 -0.39 2.37
N ASN A 22 14.76 -0.46 1.22
CA ASN A 22 16.00 -1.21 1.08
C ASN A 22 17.09 -0.61 1.99
N LYS A 23 16.93 -0.81 3.29
CA LYS A 23 17.97 -0.72 4.32
C LYS A 23 17.96 -2.09 4.99
N ASN A 24 18.90 -2.94 4.56
CA ASN A 24 19.37 -4.00 5.42
C ASN A 24 19.55 -3.42 6.84
N SER A 25 18.82 -3.99 7.80
CA SER A 25 19.03 -3.81 9.24
C SER A 25 19.16 -2.35 9.72
N ALA A 26 18.04 -1.65 9.80
CA ALA A 26 17.69 -0.72 10.87
C ALA A 26 16.38 -0.07 10.45
N LYS A 27 15.46 0.14 11.40
CA LYS A 27 14.57 1.30 11.31
C LYS A 27 15.43 2.46 10.81
N GLU A 28 14.99 3.30 9.87
CA GLU A 28 15.56 4.64 9.89
C GLU A 28 15.53 5.08 11.35
N ASP A 29 16.69 5.43 11.92
CA ASP A 29 16.76 5.94 13.29
C ASP A 29 16.01 7.27 13.27
N VAL A 30 14.67 7.18 13.24
CA VAL A 30 13.76 8.24 13.60
C VAL A 30 14.18 8.53 15.02
N SER A 31 14.83 9.66 15.20
CA SER A 31 15.35 9.99 16.51
C SER A 31 14.17 10.12 17.47
N ILE A 32 14.40 9.96 18.77
CA ILE A 32 13.37 10.24 19.79
C ILE A 32 12.82 11.68 19.62
N GLU A 33 13.63 12.60 19.10
CA GLU A 33 13.21 13.97 18.80
C GLU A 33 12.24 14.04 17.61
N ASP A 34 12.41 13.17 16.61
CA ASP A 34 11.53 13.08 15.43
C ASP A 34 10.20 12.42 15.80
N GLU A 35 10.19 11.33 16.57
CA GLU A 35 8.94 10.69 17.04
C GLU A 35 8.11 11.66 17.90
N ALA A 36 8.75 12.36 18.84
CA ALA A 36 8.08 13.36 19.66
C ALA A 36 7.56 14.54 18.83
N THR A 37 8.23 14.90 17.74
CA THR A 37 7.78 15.94 16.81
C THR A 37 6.57 15.48 16.02
N GLN A 38 6.60 14.23 15.52
CA GLN A 38 5.50 13.60 14.79
C GLN A 38 4.24 13.46 15.66
N GLN A 39 4.38 12.97 16.90
CA GLN A 39 3.27 12.86 17.84
C GLN A 39 2.66 14.24 18.18
N ARG A 40 3.49 15.27 18.35
CA ARG A 40 3.01 16.65 18.56
C ARG A 40 2.25 17.17 17.36
N MET A 41 2.74 16.91 16.14
CA MET A 41 2.03 17.34 14.93
C MET A 41 0.70 16.61 14.78
N MET A 42 0.69 15.29 14.98
CA MET A 42 -0.54 14.49 15.01
C MET A 42 -1.56 15.07 15.99
N THR A 43 -1.14 15.40 17.21
CA THR A 43 -2.00 16.04 18.21
C THR A 43 -2.53 17.40 17.75
N LYS A 44 -1.68 18.22 17.09
CA LYS A 44 -2.12 19.52 16.56
C LYS A 44 -3.16 19.36 15.46
N VAL A 45 -2.91 18.49 14.48
CA VAL A 45 -3.83 18.25 13.36
C VAL A 45 -5.17 17.72 13.85
N GLN A 46 -5.17 16.84 14.85
CA GLN A 46 -6.41 16.37 15.47
C GLN A 46 -7.22 17.49 16.15
N ASN A 47 -6.57 18.56 16.62
CA ASN A 47 -7.22 19.71 17.22
C ASN A 47 -7.60 20.79 16.20
N ASP A 48 -6.78 20.98 15.16
CA ASP A 48 -7.01 21.93 14.07
C ASP A 48 -6.41 21.38 12.76
N VAL A 49 -7.31 20.90 11.88
CA VAL A 49 -6.91 20.36 10.57
C VAL A 49 -6.21 21.39 9.68
N ASN A 50 -6.43 22.69 9.90
CA ASN A 50 -5.82 23.76 9.12
C ASN A 50 -4.29 23.81 9.23
N GLU A 51 -3.70 23.14 10.20
CA GLU A 51 -2.23 22.98 10.33
C GLU A 51 -1.62 22.33 9.07
N ILE A 52 -2.36 21.44 8.40
CA ILE A 52 -1.89 20.71 7.21
C ILE A 52 -2.65 21.03 5.92
N MET A 53 -3.76 21.77 5.97
CA MET A 53 -4.50 22.14 4.75
C MET A 53 -3.61 22.89 3.74
N ASN A 54 -3.71 22.55 2.46
CA ASN A 54 -2.89 23.04 1.34
C ASN A 54 -1.38 22.78 1.47
N LYS A 55 -0.94 21.92 2.39
CA LYS A 55 0.45 21.44 2.44
C LYS A 55 0.64 20.31 1.44
N ASP A 56 1.89 20.11 1.01
CA ASP A 56 2.27 19.01 0.14
C ASP A 56 2.45 17.69 0.91
N TYR A 57 2.52 16.61 0.15
CA TYR A 57 2.74 15.27 0.69
C TYR A 57 4.02 15.21 1.53
N GLU A 58 5.12 15.79 1.02
CA GLU A 58 6.41 15.79 1.72
C GLU A 58 6.32 16.48 3.09
N TYR A 59 5.61 17.62 3.18
CA TYR A 59 5.37 18.28 4.46
C TYR A 59 4.62 17.38 5.44
N VAL A 60 3.56 16.70 4.99
CA VAL A 60 2.77 15.80 5.83
C VAL A 60 3.66 14.67 6.35
N ILE A 61 4.36 13.95 5.48
CA ILE A 61 5.24 12.83 5.87
C ILE A 61 6.34 13.28 6.82
N ASN A 62 7.02 14.40 6.52
CA ASN A 62 8.12 14.89 7.35
C ASN A 62 7.68 15.35 8.74
N ASN A 63 6.42 15.80 8.89
CA ASN A 63 5.92 16.33 10.15
C ASN A 63 5.03 15.38 10.92
N MET A 64 4.34 14.44 10.28
CA MET A 64 3.41 13.49 10.91
C MET A 64 3.91 12.04 10.90
N GLY A 65 4.98 11.76 10.16
CA GLY A 65 5.53 10.41 9.99
C GLY A 65 4.85 9.65 8.84
N GLN A 66 5.25 8.39 8.68
CA GLN A 66 4.62 7.51 7.68
C GLN A 66 3.19 7.16 8.11
N PRO A 67 2.20 7.19 7.21
CA PRO A 67 0.86 6.74 7.53
C PRO A 67 0.85 5.23 7.76
N TYR A 68 -0.17 4.71 8.43
CA TYR A 68 -0.41 3.27 8.49
C TYR A 68 -0.68 2.71 7.09
N CYS A 69 -1.55 3.40 6.35
CA CYS A 69 -1.92 3.05 4.98
C CYS A 69 -1.94 4.28 4.08
N THR A 70 -1.45 4.11 2.85
CA THR A 70 -1.64 5.06 1.75
C THR A 70 -2.53 4.40 0.70
N THR A 71 -3.69 5.00 0.42
CA THR A 71 -4.58 4.61 -0.69
C THR A 71 -4.25 5.48 -1.91
N TYR A 72 -4.00 4.87 -3.06
CA TYR A 72 -3.83 5.53 -4.36
C TYR A 72 -5.06 5.27 -5.22
N TYR A 73 -5.55 6.32 -5.90
CA TYR A 73 -6.66 6.24 -6.84
C TYR A 73 -6.16 6.47 -8.26
N LEU A 74 -6.20 5.42 -9.08
CA LEU A 74 -5.53 5.39 -10.38
C LEU A 74 -6.55 5.43 -11.52
N ASP A 75 -6.47 6.48 -12.33
CA ASP A 75 -7.08 6.57 -13.66
C ASP A 75 -6.10 6.00 -14.69
N MET A 76 -6.41 4.84 -15.27
CA MET A 76 -5.50 4.14 -16.16
C MET A 76 -5.50 4.72 -17.58
N ASP A 77 -6.53 5.48 -17.98
CA ASP A 77 -6.58 6.19 -19.28
C ASP A 77 -5.59 7.37 -19.30
N ASN A 78 -5.32 7.97 -18.14
CA ASN A 78 -4.32 9.03 -17.98
C ASN A 78 -2.89 8.49 -17.75
N ILE A 79 -2.75 7.21 -17.40
CA ILE A 79 -1.45 6.53 -17.21
C ILE A 79 -0.95 5.97 -18.55
N ASN A 80 -0.47 6.86 -19.43
CA ASN A 80 0.14 6.44 -20.71
C ASN A 80 1.44 5.62 -20.54
N ASN A 81 2.01 5.62 -19.34
CA ASN A 81 3.03 4.72 -18.81
C ASN A 81 3.07 4.97 -17.29
N LEU A 82 3.16 3.92 -16.46
CA LEU A 82 3.44 4.02 -15.02
C LEU A 82 4.74 4.80 -14.69
N GLU A 83 5.54 5.13 -15.71
CA GLU A 83 6.73 5.99 -15.64
C GLU A 83 6.40 7.49 -15.43
N ASN A 84 5.15 7.93 -15.64
CA ASN A 84 4.72 9.34 -15.57
C ASN A 84 3.62 9.62 -14.54
N MET A 85 3.29 8.66 -13.66
CA MET A 85 2.43 8.97 -12.53
C MET A 85 3.19 9.93 -11.61
N ASP A 86 2.66 11.14 -11.42
CA ASP A 86 3.07 11.92 -10.26
C ASP A 86 2.52 11.17 -9.04
N GLU A 87 3.39 10.84 -8.09
CA GLU A 87 3.07 10.04 -6.88
C GLU A 87 1.97 10.68 -6.02
N THR A 88 1.51 11.88 -6.39
CA THR A 88 0.76 12.84 -5.57
C THR A 88 -0.53 13.34 -6.22
N ASP A 89 -0.92 12.80 -7.38
CA ASP A 89 -2.08 13.30 -8.14
C ASP A 89 -3.38 13.11 -7.35
N ASN A 90 -3.67 11.90 -6.87
CA ASN A 90 -4.81 11.64 -5.99
C ASN A 90 -4.49 10.47 -5.04
N LEU A 91 -4.28 10.79 -3.77
CA LEU A 91 -4.02 9.79 -2.73
C LEU A 91 -4.71 10.16 -1.42
N ARG A 92 -4.79 9.16 -0.55
CA ARG A 92 -5.26 9.32 0.82
C ARG A 92 -4.30 8.68 1.80
N LEU A 93 -3.98 9.43 2.85
CA LEU A 93 -3.16 8.96 3.97
C LEU A 93 -4.04 8.62 5.16
N ILE A 94 -3.79 7.48 5.79
CA ILE A 94 -4.55 6.99 6.96
C ILE A 94 -3.62 6.92 8.16
N TYR A 95 -3.92 7.72 9.18
CA TYR A 95 -3.17 7.73 10.44
C TYR A 95 -4.08 7.32 11.61
N PRO A 96 -3.92 6.10 12.16
CA PRO A 96 -4.61 5.67 13.37
C PRO A 96 -4.32 6.63 14.52
N LYS A 97 -5.35 6.90 15.31
CA LYS A 97 -5.23 7.77 16.47
C LYS A 97 -4.91 6.94 17.70
N TYR A 98 -3.96 7.43 18.47
CA TYR A 98 -3.55 6.87 19.75
C TYR A 98 -3.70 7.94 20.84
N THR A 99 -3.98 7.49 22.06
CA THR A 99 -3.99 8.34 23.25
C THR A 99 -2.56 8.79 23.59
N ALA A 100 -2.44 9.71 24.55
CA ALA A 100 -1.13 10.09 25.08
C ALA A 100 -0.36 8.94 25.77
N GLU A 101 -1.03 7.84 26.08
CA GLU A 101 -0.45 6.62 26.65
C GLU A 101 -0.17 5.54 25.58
N ASP A 102 -0.23 5.91 24.30
CA ASP A 102 -0.02 5.02 23.15
C ASP A 102 -1.09 3.92 23.02
N GLU A 103 -2.29 4.18 23.54
CA GLU A 103 -3.42 3.27 23.40
C GLU A 103 -4.25 3.64 22.17
N PHE A 104 -4.58 2.67 21.32
CA PHE A 104 -5.38 2.91 20.11
C PHE A 104 -6.80 3.40 20.45
N GLU A 105 -7.23 4.52 19.84
CA GLU A 105 -8.50 5.19 20.13
C GLU A 105 -9.69 4.67 19.31
N GLY A 106 -9.49 3.71 18.40
CA GLY A 106 -10.57 3.20 17.53
C GLY A 106 -10.93 4.10 16.35
N SER A 107 -10.17 5.18 16.11
CA SER A 107 -10.40 6.13 15.00
C SER A 107 -9.11 6.47 14.27
N ALA A 108 -9.22 7.05 13.08
CA ALA A 108 -8.08 7.50 12.28
C ALA A 108 -8.34 8.85 11.62
N LEU A 109 -7.26 9.57 11.33
CA LEU A 109 -7.28 10.69 10.39
C LEU A 109 -7.17 10.15 8.96
N TYR A 110 -8.06 10.62 8.10
CA TYR A 110 -8.06 10.36 6.66
C TYR A 110 -7.75 11.69 5.98
N ILE A 111 -6.60 11.77 5.30
CA ILE A 111 -6.08 13.00 4.69
C ILE A 111 -6.06 12.80 3.18
N GLU A 112 -6.88 13.56 2.46
CA GLU A 112 -6.92 13.54 0.99
C GLU A 112 -5.93 14.54 0.42
N ILE A 113 -5.10 14.08 -0.51
CA ILE A 113 -4.12 14.88 -1.23
C ILE A 113 -4.44 14.78 -2.72
N HIS A 114 -4.80 15.90 -3.31
CA HIS A 114 -5.00 16.04 -4.76
C HIS A 114 -3.99 17.05 -5.30
N ASP A 115 -3.36 16.73 -6.44
CA ASP A 115 -2.32 17.56 -7.07
C ASP A 115 -1.24 18.04 -6.07
N ASP A 116 -0.73 17.11 -5.25
CA ASP A 116 0.25 17.38 -4.17
C ASP A 116 -0.23 18.43 -3.14
N LYS A 117 -1.52 18.53 -2.87
CA LYS A 117 -2.06 19.43 -1.86
C LYS A 117 -3.10 18.73 -1.00
N VAL A 118 -2.98 18.86 0.32
CA VAL A 118 -4.03 18.45 1.25
C VAL A 118 -5.28 19.27 0.98
N VAL A 119 -6.33 18.61 0.51
CA VAL A 119 -7.62 19.21 0.16
C VAL A 119 -8.71 18.90 1.18
N GLU A 120 -8.57 17.82 1.93
CA GLU A 120 -9.53 17.40 2.93
C GLU A 120 -8.86 16.58 4.05
N VAL A 121 -9.37 16.74 5.28
CA VAL A 121 -8.97 15.95 6.45
C VAL A 121 -10.22 15.59 7.23
N GLN A 122 -10.47 14.30 7.38
CA GLN A 122 -11.63 13.76 8.09
C GLN A 122 -11.20 12.80 9.20
N THR A 123 -12.09 12.57 10.17
CA THR A 123 -11.89 11.57 11.23
C THR A 123 -13.06 10.61 11.21
N TYR A 124 -12.75 9.32 11.04
CA TYR A 124 -13.74 8.24 11.10
C TYR A 124 -13.28 7.14 12.05
N GLU A 125 -14.20 6.23 12.37
CA GLU A 125 -13.83 4.94 12.97
C GLU A 125 -12.76 4.29 12.08
N PHE A 126 -11.74 3.74 12.73
CA PHE A 126 -10.71 3.02 12.02
C PHE A 126 -11.14 1.57 11.93
N SER A 127 -11.34 1.14 10.71
CA SER A 127 -11.67 -0.23 10.39
C SER A 127 -10.75 -0.67 9.26
N GLU A 128 -10.07 -1.79 9.48
CA GLU A 128 -9.22 -2.43 8.47
C GLU A 128 -10.05 -2.86 7.23
N THR A 129 -11.38 -2.95 7.36
CA THR A 129 -12.31 -3.38 6.30
C THR A 129 -13.13 -2.26 5.67
N ASP A 130 -13.29 -1.08 6.31
CA ASP A 130 -14.18 -0.02 5.82
C ASP A 130 -13.64 0.77 4.62
N ILE A 131 -12.34 0.62 4.31
CA ILE A 131 -11.73 1.12 3.07
C ILE A 131 -12.51 0.61 1.84
N LYS A 132 -13.22 -0.52 1.93
CA LYS A 132 -13.98 -1.14 0.84
C LYS A 132 -15.33 -0.49 0.52
N SER A 133 -15.85 0.41 1.35
CA SER A 133 -17.26 0.87 1.25
C SER A 133 -17.47 2.23 0.58
N GLU A 134 -16.39 2.91 0.21
CA GLU A 134 -16.46 4.26 -0.33
C GLU A 134 -16.90 4.30 -1.79
N THR A 135 -17.69 5.33 -2.12
CA THR A 135 -18.04 5.63 -3.51
C THR A 135 -16.83 6.26 -4.17
N VAL A 136 -16.29 5.57 -5.17
CA VAL A 136 -15.11 6.01 -5.91
C VAL A 136 -15.58 6.77 -7.16
N SER A 137 -14.86 7.82 -7.53
CA SER A 137 -15.16 8.61 -8.73
C SER A 137 -15.09 7.75 -10.00
N ASP A 138 -15.90 8.10 -11.01
CA ASP A 138 -16.10 7.31 -12.22
C ASP A 138 -14.84 7.18 -13.11
N ASP A 139 -13.90 8.12 -12.95
CA ASP A 139 -12.60 8.19 -13.63
C ASP A 139 -11.53 7.29 -13.01
N ILE A 140 -11.79 6.70 -11.84
CA ILE A 140 -10.86 5.77 -11.21
C ILE A 140 -11.11 4.35 -11.71
N ASP A 141 -10.03 3.70 -12.10
CA ASP A 141 -10.02 2.33 -12.60
C ASP A 141 -9.48 1.33 -11.58
N ILE A 142 -8.42 1.71 -10.88
CA ILE A 142 -7.72 0.87 -9.89
C ILE A 142 -7.55 1.63 -8.59
N ILE A 143 -7.73 0.94 -7.47
CA ILE A 143 -7.46 1.45 -6.13
C ILE A 143 -6.34 0.61 -5.53
N VAL A 144 -5.33 1.24 -4.93
CA VAL A 144 -4.19 0.52 -4.33
C VAL A 144 -3.99 0.99 -2.90
N ASP A 145 -4.10 0.07 -1.95
CA ASP A 145 -3.78 0.28 -0.54
C ASP A 145 -2.38 -0.26 -0.24
N GLN A 146 -1.51 0.58 0.30
CA GLN A 146 -0.14 0.25 0.71
C GLN A 146 0.00 0.39 2.22
N TYR A 147 0.44 -0.67 2.89
CA TYR A 147 0.53 -0.73 4.35
C TYR A 147 1.97 -0.64 4.83
N ASN A 148 2.31 0.41 5.58
CA ASN A 148 3.69 0.67 6.02
C ASN A 148 4.12 -0.15 7.25
N GLU A 149 3.17 -0.67 8.02
CA GLU A 149 3.43 -1.51 9.20
C GLU A 149 3.40 -3.02 8.89
N SER A 150 3.24 -3.37 7.61
CA SER A 150 3.17 -4.76 7.16
C SER A 150 4.51 -5.49 7.37
N SER A 151 4.43 -6.75 7.80
CA SER A 151 5.62 -7.58 8.04
C SER A 151 6.09 -8.28 6.77
N TYR A 152 7.39 -8.55 6.67
CA TYR A 152 7.95 -9.35 5.59
C TYR A 152 7.80 -10.85 5.86
N LEU A 153 7.37 -11.60 4.84
CA LEU A 153 7.20 -13.04 4.95
C LEU A 153 8.50 -13.75 4.53
N PRO A 154 9.07 -14.65 5.34
CA PRO A 154 10.25 -15.40 4.90
C PRO A 154 9.94 -16.23 3.65
N LEU A 155 10.76 -16.09 2.60
CA LEU A 155 10.59 -16.83 1.34
C LEU A 155 10.52 -18.34 1.58
N SER A 156 11.32 -18.85 2.53
CA SER A 156 11.35 -20.27 2.90
C SER A 156 10.03 -20.81 3.47
N LYS A 157 9.11 -19.96 3.97
CA LYS A 157 7.79 -20.39 4.42
C LYS A 157 6.86 -20.77 3.28
N VAL A 158 7.04 -20.15 2.11
CA VAL A 158 6.12 -20.28 0.97
C VAL A 158 6.70 -21.11 -0.17
N GLU A 159 8.02 -21.31 -0.19
CA GLU A 159 8.68 -22.17 -1.16
C GLU A 159 8.21 -23.62 -1.06
N GLY A 160 7.84 -24.19 -2.21
CA GLY A 160 7.41 -25.59 -2.32
C GLY A 160 5.95 -25.85 -1.92
N ILE A 161 5.19 -24.81 -1.55
CA ILE A 161 3.75 -24.94 -1.35
C ILE A 161 3.07 -25.08 -2.72
N ASP A 162 2.22 -26.11 -2.85
CA ASP A 162 1.27 -26.19 -3.94
C ASP A 162 0.08 -25.28 -3.65
N PHE A 163 0.04 -24.13 -4.32
CA PHE A 163 -1.00 -23.13 -4.11
C PHE A 163 -2.31 -23.44 -4.85
N SER A 164 -2.32 -24.38 -5.80
CA SER A 164 -3.55 -24.74 -6.53
C SER A 164 -4.66 -25.25 -5.61
N LYS A 165 -4.30 -25.81 -4.44
CA LYS A 165 -5.26 -26.26 -3.42
C LYS A 165 -6.03 -25.13 -2.74
N TYR A 166 -5.68 -23.87 -2.96
CA TYR A 166 -6.37 -22.70 -2.41
C TYR A 166 -7.32 -22.04 -3.42
N GLU A 167 -7.24 -22.40 -4.71
CA GLU A 167 -8.13 -21.87 -5.74
C GLU A 167 -9.61 -22.15 -5.39
N GLY A 168 -10.45 -21.13 -5.55
CA GLY A 168 -11.87 -21.13 -5.20
C GLY A 168 -12.20 -20.98 -3.72
N LYS A 169 -11.20 -20.90 -2.83
CA LYS A 169 -11.39 -20.68 -1.38
C LYS A 169 -11.32 -19.19 -1.02
N SER A 170 -11.82 -18.85 0.17
CA SER A 170 -11.60 -17.53 0.78
C SER A 170 -10.11 -17.26 0.94
N ILE A 171 -9.71 -16.00 0.81
CA ILE A 171 -8.35 -15.52 1.13
C ILE A 171 -7.93 -15.90 2.56
N ASP A 172 -8.87 -15.98 3.51
CA ASP A 172 -8.61 -16.39 4.89
C ASP A 172 -7.97 -17.78 4.99
N SER A 173 -8.19 -18.63 3.98
CA SER A 173 -7.56 -19.95 3.94
C SER A 173 -6.03 -19.90 3.84
N LEU A 174 -5.46 -18.76 3.44
CA LEU A 174 -4.01 -18.54 3.43
C LEU A 174 -3.41 -18.27 4.81
N TYR A 175 -4.23 -18.02 5.84
CA TYR A 175 -3.74 -17.88 7.21
C TYR A 175 -2.89 -19.09 7.65
N GLU A 176 -3.20 -20.29 7.16
CA GLU A 176 -2.39 -21.50 7.42
C GLU A 176 -0.94 -21.40 6.89
N VAL A 177 -0.70 -20.53 5.92
CA VAL A 177 0.59 -20.34 5.25
C VAL A 177 1.28 -19.07 5.75
N VAL A 178 0.56 -17.95 5.75
CA VAL A 178 1.14 -16.63 6.02
C VAL A 178 1.05 -16.25 7.50
N GLY A 179 0.18 -16.91 8.28
CA GLY A 179 -0.08 -16.58 9.68
C GLY A 179 -0.68 -15.18 9.83
N ASP A 180 -0.26 -14.46 10.87
CA ASP A 180 -0.66 -13.06 11.13
C ASP A 180 0.02 -12.04 10.20
N ALA A 181 0.77 -12.48 9.18
CA ALA A 181 1.39 -11.55 8.25
C ALA A 181 0.31 -10.84 7.43
N MET A 182 0.24 -9.52 7.58
CA MET A 182 -0.54 -8.66 6.69
C MET A 182 0.14 -8.53 5.33
N TYR A 183 -0.64 -8.43 4.26
CA TYR A 183 -0.11 -8.07 2.95
C TYR A 183 0.50 -6.67 2.98
N ASN A 184 1.52 -6.44 2.15
CA ASN A 184 2.15 -5.13 2.03
C ASN A 184 1.35 -4.20 1.12
N VAL A 185 0.71 -4.78 0.10
CA VAL A 185 -0.14 -4.07 -0.86
C VAL A 185 -1.38 -4.88 -1.13
N GLU A 186 -2.50 -4.18 -1.25
CA GLU A 186 -3.75 -4.70 -1.76
C GLU A 186 -4.27 -3.76 -2.85
N ALA A 187 -4.68 -4.32 -3.99
CA ALA A 187 -5.16 -3.54 -5.12
C ALA A 187 -6.49 -4.10 -5.61
N TYR A 188 -7.35 -3.22 -6.09
CA TYR A 188 -8.72 -3.52 -6.49
C TYR A 188 -9.05 -2.89 -7.83
N ASP A 189 -9.96 -3.54 -8.57
CA ASP A 189 -10.69 -2.84 -9.60
C ASP A 189 -11.66 -1.83 -8.96
N LYS A 190 -12.18 -0.88 -9.74
CA LYS A 190 -13.12 0.13 -9.24
C LYS A 190 -14.38 -0.45 -8.59
N THR A 191 -14.79 -1.66 -8.96
CA THR A 191 -15.96 -2.31 -8.34
C THR A 191 -15.61 -3.09 -7.07
N ARG A 192 -14.32 -3.19 -6.73
CA ARG A 192 -13.76 -3.95 -5.61
C ARG A 192 -14.14 -5.43 -5.60
N ASN A 193 -14.49 -5.97 -6.77
CA ASN A 193 -14.80 -7.39 -6.93
C ASN A 193 -13.51 -8.16 -7.18
N GLN A 194 -12.67 -7.65 -8.08
CA GLN A 194 -11.36 -8.22 -8.36
C GLN A 194 -10.32 -7.60 -7.45
N TYR A 195 -9.43 -8.43 -6.92
CA TYR A 195 -8.39 -8.00 -6.02
C TYR A 195 -7.06 -8.67 -6.31
N VAL A 196 -5.99 -7.98 -5.94
CA VAL A 196 -4.62 -8.48 -5.91
C VAL A 196 -4.01 -8.16 -4.56
N THR A 197 -3.59 -9.16 -3.80
CA THR A 197 -2.78 -8.94 -2.58
C THR A 197 -1.34 -9.35 -2.81
N ALA A 198 -0.41 -8.63 -2.21
CA ALA A 198 1.02 -8.83 -2.39
C ALA A 198 1.74 -8.88 -1.05
N TYR A 199 2.44 -9.99 -0.80
CA TYR A 199 3.33 -10.18 0.35
C TYR A 199 4.77 -10.16 -0.13
N ALA A 200 5.57 -9.23 0.41
CA ALA A 200 6.97 -9.12 0.11
C ALA A 200 7.74 -10.25 0.80
N LEU A 201 8.51 -10.99 0.01
CA LEU A 201 9.22 -12.18 0.47
C LEU A 201 10.68 -11.83 0.76
N ILE A 202 11.07 -11.96 2.03
CA ILE A 202 12.45 -11.75 2.47
C ILE A 202 13.24 -13.06 2.40
N ASP A 203 14.38 -13.03 1.72
CA ASP A 203 15.30 -14.16 1.69
C ASP A 203 16.21 -14.19 2.93
N ASN A 204 17.01 -15.25 3.08
CA ASN A 204 17.95 -15.40 4.21
C ASN A 204 19.04 -14.32 4.25
N GLY A 205 19.26 -13.60 3.15
CA GLY A 205 20.19 -12.46 3.05
C GLY A 205 19.54 -11.12 3.36
N GLY A 206 18.25 -11.09 3.69
CA GLY A 206 17.48 -9.86 3.97
C GLY A 206 16.96 -9.15 2.72
N GLN A 207 17.07 -9.76 1.54
CA GLN A 207 16.66 -9.12 0.28
C GLN A 207 15.22 -9.47 -0.10
N ILE A 208 14.56 -8.49 -0.73
CA ILE A 208 13.20 -8.63 -1.27
C ILE A 208 13.30 -8.63 -2.81
N ASN A 209 13.36 -9.83 -3.36
CA ASN A 209 13.45 -10.07 -4.81
C ASN A 209 12.19 -10.73 -5.38
N LYS A 210 11.35 -11.32 -4.51
CA LYS A 210 10.14 -12.04 -4.89
C LYS A 210 8.95 -11.56 -4.07
N ILE A 211 7.77 -11.67 -4.67
CA ILE A 211 6.49 -11.30 -4.06
C ILE A 211 5.54 -12.49 -4.20
N LEU A 212 4.89 -12.89 -3.12
CA LEU A 212 3.74 -13.78 -3.18
C LEU A 212 2.53 -12.93 -3.56
N THR A 213 1.97 -13.18 -4.73
CA THR A 213 0.85 -12.43 -5.29
C THR A 213 -0.39 -13.32 -5.34
N VAL A 214 -1.47 -12.88 -4.72
CA VAL A 214 -2.77 -13.55 -4.73
C VAL A 214 -3.69 -12.76 -5.63
N PHE A 215 -4.30 -13.42 -6.61
CA PHE A 215 -5.31 -12.86 -7.49
C PHE A 215 -6.66 -13.47 -7.11
N GLY A 216 -7.70 -12.67 -7.02
CA GLY A 216 -9.02 -13.19 -6.71
C GLY A 216 -10.17 -12.31 -7.16
N ASP A 217 -11.35 -12.90 -7.12
CA ASP A 217 -12.62 -12.32 -7.54
C ASP A 217 -13.72 -12.69 -6.54
N HIS A 218 -14.53 -11.72 -6.13
CA HIS A 218 -15.62 -11.85 -5.13
C HIS A 218 -15.20 -12.70 -3.91
N GLU A 219 -14.12 -12.27 -3.24
CA GLU A 219 -13.50 -12.90 -2.05
C GLU A 219 -12.89 -14.30 -2.27
N LYS A 220 -12.90 -14.83 -3.50
CA LYS A 220 -12.33 -16.14 -3.80
C LYS A 220 -11.00 -16.00 -4.50
N ILE A 221 -10.05 -16.82 -4.08
CA ILE A 221 -8.75 -16.93 -4.74
C ILE A 221 -8.96 -17.54 -6.13
N GLU A 222 -8.53 -16.85 -7.17
CA GLU A 222 -8.44 -17.42 -8.52
C GLU A 222 -7.07 -18.05 -8.76
N LYS A 223 -6.02 -17.41 -8.26
CA LYS A 223 -4.64 -17.84 -8.51
C LYS A 223 -3.70 -17.27 -7.47
N ILE A 224 -2.61 -17.99 -7.18
CA ILE A 224 -1.51 -17.48 -6.36
C ILE A 224 -0.20 -17.80 -7.06
N GLU A 225 0.69 -16.82 -7.14
CA GLU A 225 2.00 -16.97 -7.74
C GLU A 225 3.09 -16.31 -6.91
N ILE A 226 4.28 -16.89 -6.94
CA ILE A 226 5.50 -16.21 -6.48
C ILE A 226 6.17 -15.64 -7.72
N VAL A 227 6.25 -14.32 -7.80
CA VAL A 227 6.75 -13.60 -8.97
C VAL A 227 7.96 -12.76 -8.60
N ASP A 228 8.81 -12.46 -9.59
CA ASP A 228 9.88 -11.47 -9.40
C ASP A 228 9.22 -10.12 -9.10
N LYS A 229 9.76 -9.41 -8.11
CA LYS A 229 9.22 -8.12 -7.65
C LYS A 229 8.97 -7.14 -8.79
N ASP A 230 9.91 -7.05 -9.73
CA ASP A 230 9.87 -6.14 -10.87
C ASP A 230 8.69 -6.42 -11.83
N LYS A 231 8.01 -7.58 -11.71
CA LYS A 231 6.90 -8.00 -12.56
C LYS A 231 5.53 -7.93 -11.88
N THR A 232 5.49 -7.75 -10.55
CA THR A 232 4.24 -7.83 -9.79
C THR A 232 3.21 -6.81 -10.30
N MET A 233 3.65 -5.59 -10.60
CA MET A 233 2.75 -4.51 -10.98
C MET A 233 2.17 -4.68 -12.39
N ASP A 234 3.00 -5.09 -13.35
CA ASP A 234 2.52 -5.44 -14.68
C ASP A 234 1.46 -6.55 -14.64
N LEU A 235 1.59 -7.50 -13.71
CA LEU A 235 0.63 -8.58 -13.53
C LEU A 235 -0.65 -8.10 -12.85
N ALA A 236 -0.52 -7.29 -11.80
CA ALA A 236 -1.66 -6.72 -11.09
C ALA A 236 -2.50 -5.84 -12.03
N GLN A 237 -1.86 -4.94 -12.78
CA GLN A 237 -2.52 -4.11 -13.78
C GLN A 237 -3.26 -4.96 -14.82
N LYS A 238 -2.58 -5.93 -15.43
CA LYS A 238 -3.20 -6.83 -16.42
C LYS A 238 -4.36 -7.64 -15.86
N TYR A 239 -4.39 -7.88 -14.55
CA TYR A 239 -5.47 -8.61 -13.93
C TYR A 239 -6.69 -7.70 -13.67
N LEU A 240 -6.44 -6.54 -13.05
CA LEU A 240 -7.46 -5.59 -12.59
C LEU A 240 -8.02 -4.70 -13.70
N TYR A 241 -7.24 -4.46 -14.76
CA TYR A 241 -7.57 -3.54 -15.85
C TYR A 241 -7.46 -4.25 -17.20
N ASN A 242 -8.41 -5.14 -17.48
CA ASN A 242 -8.54 -5.83 -18.77
C ASN A 242 -9.60 -5.15 -19.65
N TYR A 243 -9.14 -4.23 -20.52
CA TYR A 243 -9.78 -3.91 -21.80
C TYR A 243 -8.72 -3.64 -22.88
#